data_AF-A0A2G5XHH9-F1
#
_entry.id   AF-A0A2G5XHH9-F1
#
_cell.length_a   1.000
_cell.length_b   1.000
_cell.length_c   1.000
_cell.angle_alpha   90.00
_cell.angle_beta   90.00
_cell.angle_gamma   90.00
#
_symmetry.space_group_name_H-M   'P 1'
#
loop_
_entity.id
_entity.type
_entity.pdbx_description
1 polymer ?
#
loop_
_entity_poly.entity_id
_entity_poly.type
_entity_poly.pdbx_seq_one_letter_code
_entity_poly.pdbx_strand_id
1 'polypeptide(L)' 'MELNDLLRIAGVGLVIGVLHVFFEQTGKKEFSFFLFFLAYLYISIELLMFLRIFFTEITEFFSWLSMAM' A
#
# COMPACT_ATOMS: atom_id res chain seq x y z
N MET A 1 7.93 -3.34 -8.36
CA MET A 1 7.54 -3.56 -6.95
C MET A 1 8.15 -4.88 -6.52
N GLU A 2 9.04 -4.87 -5.54
CA GLU A 2 9.79 -6.05 -5.14
C GLU A 2 9.05 -6.85 -4.06
N LEU A 3 9.45 -8.11 -3.83
CA LEU A 3 8.93 -8.93 -2.72
C LEU A 3 9.04 -8.20 -1.37
N ASN A 4 10.09 -7.39 -1.20
CA ASN A 4 10.31 -6.57 -0.01
C ASN A 4 9.20 -5.51 0.20
N ASP A 5 8.70 -4.90 -0.88
CA ASP A 5 7.60 -3.92 -0.79
C ASP A 5 6.29 -4.59 -0.35
N LEU A 6 6.01 -5.78 -0.89
CA LEU A 6 4.87 -6.60 -0.50
C LEU A 6 4.94 -6.98 0.99
N LEU A 7 6.10 -7.44 1.45
CA LEU A 7 6.33 -7.78 2.86
C LEU A 7 6.21 -6.54 3.77
N ARG A 8 6.69 -5.37 3.34
CA ARG A 8 6.54 -4.11 4.07
C ARG A 8 5.07 -3.76 4.25
N ILE A 9 4.28 -3.77 3.18
CA ILE A 9 2.85 -3.44 3.23
C ILE A 9 2.09 -4.41 4.13
N ALA A 10 2.38 -5.72 4.02
CA ALA A 10 1.78 -6.74 4.90
C ALA A 10 2.15 -6.52 6.37
N GLY A 11 3.41 -6.20 6.66
CA GLY A 11 3.88 -5.88 8.01
C GLY A 11 3.21 -4.64 8.59
N VAL A 12 3.09 -3.57 7.79
CA VAL A 12 2.37 -2.35 8.20
C VAL A 12 0.90 -2.66 8.51
N GLY A 13 0.23 -3.47 7.68
CA GLY A 13 -1.15 -3.92 7.92
C GLY A 13 -1.30 -4.69 9.24
N LEU A 14 -0.33 -5.57 9.56
CA LEU A 14 -0.33 -6.32 10.81
C LEU A 14 -0.18 -5.40 12.03
N VAL A 15 0.78 -4.45 11.98
CA VAL A 15 0.99 -3.46 13.05
C VAL A 15 -0.28 -2.62 13.28
N ILE A 16 -0.92 -2.18 12.20
CA ILE A 16 -2.18 -1.43 12.27
C ILE A 16 -3.29 -2.27 12.91
N GLY A 17 -3.41 -3.54 12.54
CA GLY A 17 -4.40 -4.44 13.15
C GLY A 17 -4.19 -4.62 14.66
N VAL A 18 -2.93 -4.79 15.10
CA VAL A 18 -2.60 -4.89 16.53
C VAL A 18 -2.93 -3.59 17.28
N LEU A 19 -2.54 -2.44 16.73
CA LEU A 19 -2.82 -1.14 17.32
C LEU A 19 -4.33 -0.86 17.40
N HIS A 20 -5.08 -1.27 16.38
CA HIS A 20 -6.54 -1.13 16.37
C HIS A 20 -7.17 -1.87 17.55
N VAL A 21 -6.84 -3.15 17.72
CA VAL A 21 -7.34 -3.96 18.85
C VAL A 21 -6.94 -3.35 20.18
N PHE A 22 -5.70 -2.86 20.31
CA PHE A 22 -5.23 -2.19 21.52
C PHE A 22 -6.05 -0.93 21.86
N PHE A 23 -6.32 -0.08 20.87
CA PHE A 23 -7.11 1.14 21.11
C PHE A 23 -8.58 0.86 21.40
N GLU A 24 -9.16 -0.17 20.80
CA GLU A 24 -10.51 -0.62 21.17
C GLU A 24 -10.58 -1.11 22.61
N GLN A 25 -9.63 -1.97 23.02
CA GLN A 25 -9.61 -2.55 24.36
C GLN A 25 -9.36 -1.51 25.46
N THR A 26 -8.60 -0.45 25.15
CA THR A 26 -8.32 0.65 26.08
C THR A 26 -9.40 1.74 26.11
N GLY A 27 -10.48 1.59 25.33
CA GLY A 27 -11.58 2.56 25.24
C GLY A 27 -11.23 3.84 24.45
N LYS A 28 -10.05 3.88 23.82
CA LYS A 28 -9.48 5.02 23.09
C LYS A 28 -9.92 5.04 21.62
N LYS A 29 -11.23 4.96 21.37
CA LYS A 29 -11.80 4.79 20.02
C LYS A 29 -11.42 5.89 19.03
N GLU A 30 -11.23 7.13 19.49
CA GLU A 30 -10.79 8.25 18.64
C GLU A 30 -9.42 7.97 18.00
N PHE A 31 -8.48 7.37 18.74
CA PHE A 31 -7.17 7.00 18.21
C PHE A 31 -7.26 5.88 17.17
N SER A 32 -8.24 4.98 17.33
CA SER A 32 -8.54 3.95 16.34
C SER A 32 -9.00 4.54 15.01
N PHE A 33 -9.82 5.60 15.04
CA PHE A 33 -10.22 6.34 13.83
C PHE A 33 -9.01 6.98 13.14
N PHE A 34 -8.16 7.71 13.87
CA PHE A 34 -6.96 8.32 13.28
C PHE A 34 -5.97 7.29 12.74
N LEU A 35 -5.83 6.15 13.42
CA LEU A 35 -5.01 5.03 12.96
C LEU A 35 -5.48 4.51 11.60
N PHE A 36 -6.79 4.27 11.43
CA PHE A 36 -7.33 3.85 10.14
C PHE A 36 -7.26 4.92 9.06
N PHE A 37 -7.44 6.19 9.43
CA PHE A 37 -7.28 7.28 8.47
C PHE A 37 -5.86 7.31 7.88
N LEU A 38 -4.84 7.19 8.73
CA LEU A 38 -3.44 7.11 8.30
C LEU A 38 -3.16 5.83 7.50
N ALA A 39 -3.71 4.70 7.93
CA ALA A 39 -3.62 3.42 7.21
C ALA A 39 -4.16 3.55 5.78
N TYR A 40 -5.33 4.18 5.64
CA TYR A 40 -5.99 4.39 4.37
C TYR A 40 -5.17 5.29 3.44
N LEU A 41 -4.62 6.39 3.96
CA LEU A 41 -3.73 7.26 3.18
C LEU A 41 -2.49 6.52 2.72
N TYR A 42 -1.84 5.77 3.61
CA TYR A 42 -0.66 4.97 3.28
C TYR A 42 -0.94 3.98 2.14
N ILE A 43 -2.00 3.17 2.27
CA ILE A 43 -2.37 2.18 1.24
C ILE A 43 -2.74 2.87 -0.08
N SER A 44 -3.42 4.02 -0.02
CA SER A 44 -3.78 4.78 -1.22
C SER A 44 -2.54 5.28 -1.98
N ILE A 45 -1.51 5.76 -1.26
CA ILE A 45 -0.24 6.18 -1.86
C ILE A 45 0.49 4.99 -2.48
N GLU A 46 0.59 3.87 -1.77
CA GLU A 46 1.20 2.64 -2.29
C GLU A 46 0.51 2.16 -3.58
N LEU A 47 -0.83 2.22 -3.62
CA LEU A 47 -1.59 1.87 -4.81
C LEU A 47 -1.29 2.81 -6.00
N LEU A 48 -1.17 4.12 -5.77
CA LEU A 48 -0.82 5.07 -6.81
C LEU A 48 0.60 4.83 -7.35
N MET A 49 1.56 4.52 -6.48
CA MET A 49 2.92 4.17 -6.90
C MET A 49 2.94 2.87 -7.70
N PHE A 50 2.21 1.85 -7.26
CA PHE A 50 2.07 0.60 -7.99
C PHE A 50 1.47 0.84 -9.38
N LEU A 51 0.41 1.64 -9.46
CA LEU A 51 -0.25 1.97 -10.72
C LEU A 51 0.70 2.69 -11.69
N ARG A 52 1.52 3.62 -11.17
CA ARG A 52 2.55 4.30 -11.97
C ARG A 52 3.55 3.30 -12.55
N ILE A 53 4.09 2.41 -11.73
CA ILE A 53 5.06 1.37 -12.17
C ILE A 53 4.40 0.49 -13.22
N PHE A 54 3.17 0.03 -12.99
CA PHE A 54 2.42 -0.81 -13.91
C PHE A 54 2.25 -0.18 -15.29
N PHE A 55 1.88 1.11 -15.35
CA PHE A 55 1.77 1.81 -16.63
C PHE A 55 3.12 2.04 -17.31
N THR A 56 4.19 2.24 -16.55
CA THR A 56 5.56 2.32 -17.11
C THR A 56 5.94 1.01 -17.79
N GLU A 57 5.78 -0.13 -17.11
CA GLU A 57 6.07 -1.46 -17.67
C GLU A 57 5.25 -1.75 -18.94
N ILE A 58 3.96 -1.38 -18.94
CA ILE A 58 3.10 -1.50 -20.12
C ILE A 58 3.64 -0.68 -21.29
N THR A 59 4.03 0.56 -21.03
CA THR A 59 4.53 1.48 -22.06
C THR A 59 5.85 0.96 -22.65
N GLU A 60 6.75 0.47 -21.79
CA GLU A 60 8.02 -0.13 -22.20
C GLU A 60 7.78 -1.39 -23.05
N PHE A 61 6.85 -2.27 -22.63
CA PHE A 61 6.48 -3.45 -23.41
C PHE A 61 5.98 -3.09 -24.82
N PHE A 62 5.06 -2.12 -24.92
CA PHE A 62 4.55 -1.69 -26.23
C PHE A 62 5.62 -1.00 -27.08
N SER A 63 6.53 -0.24 -26.46
CA SER A 63 7.66 0.38 -27.17
C SER A 63 8.65 -0.66 -27.69
N TRP A 64 8.91 -1.74 -26.94
CA TRP A 64 9.72 -2.85 -27.40
C TRP A 64 9.04 -3.57 -28.57
N LEU A 65 7.74 -3.85 -28.44
CA LEU A 65 6.96 -4.53 -29.48
C LEU A 65 6.95 -3.77 -30.80
N SER A 66 6.88 -2.43 -30.76
CA SER A 66 6.90 -1.60 -31.97
C SER A 66 8.28 -1.50 -32.64
N MET A 67 9.37 -1.69 -31.88
CA MET A 67 10.73 -1.76 -32.44
C MET A 67 11.07 -3.15 -33.00
N ALA A 68 10.39 -4.20 -32.52
CA ALA A 68 10.59 -5.58 -32.98
C ALA A 68 9.83 -5.91 -34.28
N MET A 69 8.90 -5.04 -34.71
CA MET A 69 8.13 -5.12 -35.96
C MET A 69 8.73 -4.19 -37.01
#